data_AF-G7WI35-F1
#
_entry.id   AF-G7WI35-F1
#
_cell.length_a   1.000
_cell.length_b   1.000
_cell.length_c   1.000
_cell.angle_alpha   90.00
_cell.angle_beta   90.00
_cell.angle_gamma   90.00
#
_symmetry.space_group_name_H-M   'P 1'
#
loop_
_entity.id
_entity.type
_entity.pdbx_description
1 polymer ?
#
loop_
_entity_poly.entity_id
_entity_poly.type
_entity_poly.pdbx_seq_one_letter_code
_entity_poly.pdbx_strand_id
1 'polypeptide(L)' 'MGYLDGYVIKKARNPVLSIGWIHHAVFYINDKKAMSITFGDPMTIDENYYDIIKGNLDTDKIDKFLKLINPEYIIGI' A
#
# COMPACT_ATOMS: atom_id res chain seq x y z
N MET A 1 -8.65 7.38 6.24
CA MET A 1 -9.21 6.22 5.53
C MET A 1 -9.75 6.54 4.13
N GLY A 2 -10.17 7.77 3.81
CA GLY A 2 -10.82 8.07 2.52
C GLY A 2 -10.02 7.88 1.22
N TYR A 3 -8.70 7.60 1.24
CA TYR A 3 -7.93 7.29 0.02
C TYR A 3 -7.99 5.81 -0.37
N LEU A 4 -8.07 4.90 0.61
CA LEU A 4 -8.27 3.47 0.35
C LEU A 4 -9.68 3.18 -0.19
N ASP A 5 -10.65 4.03 0.10
CA ASP A 5 -12.03 3.93 -0.43
C ASP A 5 -12.11 4.07 -1.97
N GLY A 6 -11.05 4.57 -2.62
CA GLY A 6 -10.97 4.69 -4.08
C GLY A 6 -10.52 3.42 -4.81
N TYR A 7 -9.94 2.45 -4.08
CA TYR A 7 -9.42 1.22 -4.65
C TYR A 7 -10.38 0.07 -4.37
N VAL A 8 -10.92 -0.52 -5.44
CA VAL A 8 -11.63 -1.78 -5.30
C VAL A 8 -10.58 -2.89 -5.41
N ILE A 9 -10.41 -3.65 -4.34
CA ILE A 9 -9.46 -4.74 -4.25
C ILE A 9 -10.19 -6.09 -4.13
N LYS A 10 -9.63 -7.15 -4.70
CA LYS A 10 -10.16 -8.52 -4.59
C LYS A 10 -9.04 -9.46 -4.17
N LYS A 11 -9.32 -10.40 -3.27
CA LYS A 11 -8.32 -11.40 -2.84
C LYS A 11 -7.74 -12.15 -4.05
N ALA A 12 -6.42 -12.10 -4.21
CA ALA A 12 -5.71 -12.78 -5.29
C ALA A 12 -5.66 -14.29 -5.00
N ARG A 13 -5.81 -15.11 -6.04
CA ARG A 13 -5.70 -16.59 -5.93
C ARG A 13 -4.33 -17.12 -6.33
N ASN A 14 -3.64 -16.47 -7.28
CA ASN A 14 -2.30 -16.80 -7.76
C ASN A 14 -1.56 -15.50 -8.13
N PRO A 15 -0.89 -14.84 -7.15
CA PRO A 15 -0.27 -13.55 -7.39
C PRO A 15 0.97 -13.68 -8.28
N VAL A 16 1.05 -12.91 -9.36
CA VAL A 16 2.30 -12.70 -10.11
C VAL A 16 2.97 -11.49 -9.48
N LEU A 17 4.08 -11.71 -8.78
CA LEU A 17 4.79 -10.63 -8.08
C LEU A 17 5.41 -9.67 -9.11
N SER A 18 5.02 -8.40 -9.07
CA SER A 18 5.74 -7.36 -9.80
C SER A 18 7.12 -7.13 -9.20
N ILE A 19 8.12 -6.93 -10.06
CA ILE A 19 9.52 -6.68 -9.71
C ILE A 19 9.78 -5.18 -9.92
N GLY A 20 10.07 -4.43 -8.85
CA GLY A 20 10.31 -2.98 -8.92
C GLY A 20 10.27 -2.27 -7.57
N TRP A 21 10.25 -0.93 -7.61
CA TRP A 21 10.09 -0.08 -6.42
C TRP A 21 8.70 -0.28 -5.82
N ILE A 22 8.66 -0.65 -4.54
CA ILE A 22 7.43 -0.90 -3.79
C ILE A 22 7.42 -0.05 -2.52
N HIS A 23 6.28 0.59 -2.26
CA HIS A 23 6.11 1.33 -1.00
C HIS A 23 5.52 0.39 0.04
N HIS A 24 6.07 0.42 1.24
CA HIS A 24 5.56 -0.35 2.37
C HIS A 24 5.30 0.59 3.55
N ALA A 25 4.12 0.46 4.14
CA ALA A 25 3.71 1.21 5.31
C ALA A 25 3.21 0.27 6.41
N VAL A 26 3.69 0.48 7.63
CA VAL A 26 3.21 -0.22 8.82
C VAL A 26 2.55 0.79 9.74
N PHE A 27 1.29 0.54 10.04
CA PHE A 27 0.45 1.36 10.90
C PHE A 27 0.40 0.74 12.29
N TYR A 28 0.57 1.58 13.31
CA TYR A 28 0.50 1.21 14.71
C TYR A 28 -0.61 1.99 15.41
N ILE A 29 -1.30 1.34 16.33
CA ILE A 29 -2.14 2.01 17.33
C ILE A 29 -1.40 1.87 18.66
N ASN A 30 -0.88 2.99 19.16
CA ASN A 30 0.14 2.99 20.22
C ASN A 30 1.33 2.12 19.79
N ASP A 31 1.71 1.13 20.61
CA ASP A 31 2.84 0.24 20.32
C ASP A 31 2.43 -1.08 19.64
N LYS A 32 1.15 -1.23 19.27
CA LYS A 32 0.64 -2.46 18.63
C LYS A 32 0.46 -2.24 17.14
N LYS A 33 1.05 -3.11 16.33
CA LYS A 33 0.81 -3.17 14.88
C LYS A 33 -0.70 -3.32 14.65
N ALA A 34 -1.27 -2.36 13.93
CA ALA A 34 -2.67 -2.36 13.54
C ALA A 34 -2.87 -2.94 12.13
N MET A 35 -1.98 -2.60 11.21
CA MET A 35 -2.02 -3.06 9.81
C MET A 35 -0.68 -2.82 9.12
N SER A 36 -0.32 -3.64 8.14
CA SER A 36 0.75 -3.35 7.17
C SER A 36 0.20 -3.40 5.75
N ILE A 37 0.62 -2.46 4.91
CA ILE A 37 0.24 -2.38 3.50
C ILE A 37 1.50 -2.26 2.65
N THR A 38 1.65 -3.15 1.68
CA THR A 38 2.62 -3.03 0.58
C THR A 38 1.86 -2.63 -0.68
N PHE A 39 2.15 -1.43 -1.16
CA PHE A 39 1.62 -0.90 -2.42
C PHE A 39 2.46 -1.44 -3.57
N GLY A 40 2.05 -2.58 -4.09
CA GLY A 40 2.59 -3.21 -5.29
C GLY A 40 1.46 -3.79 -6.14
N ASP A 41 1.82 -4.47 -7.23
CA ASP A 41 0.90 -5.26 -8.02
C ASP A 41 1.32 -6.74 -7.95
N PRO A 42 0.59 -7.60 -7.22
CA PRO A 42 -0.60 -7.31 -6.43
C PRO A 42 -0.30 -6.55 -5.12
N MET A 43 -1.31 -5.87 -4.58
CA MET A 43 -1.23 -5.19 -3.28
C MET A 43 -1.21 -6.22 -2.16
N THR A 44 -0.43 -5.96 -1.11
CA THR A 44 -0.42 -6.83 0.07
C THR A 44 -0.95 -6.07 1.28
N ILE A 45 -1.93 -6.62 1.99
CA ILE A 45 -2.41 -6.11 3.28
C ILE A 45 -2.31 -7.24 4.29
N ASP A 46 -1.56 -7.02 5.37
CA ASP A 46 -1.28 -8.02 6.42
C ASP A 46 -0.94 -9.40 5.82
N GLU A 47 0.03 -9.41 4.89
CA GLU A 47 0.54 -10.60 4.19
C GLU A 47 -0.46 -11.32 3.27
N ASN A 48 -1.67 -10.77 3.12
CA ASN A 48 -2.66 -11.27 2.17
C ASN A 48 -2.57 -10.49 0.86
N TYR A 49 -2.62 -11.20 -0.27
CA TYR A 49 -2.53 -10.62 -1.61
C TYR A 49 -3.91 -10.20 -2.14
N TYR A 50 -3.93 -9.04 -2.78
CA TYR A 50 -5.11 -8.45 -3.38
C TYR A 50 -4.80 -7.90 -4.77
N ASP A 51 -5.59 -8.33 -5.75
CA ASP A 51 -5.60 -7.76 -7.09
C ASP A 51 -6.32 -6.43 -7.05
N ILE A 52 -5.76 -5.43 -7.75
CA ILE A 52 -6.37 -4.11 -7.88
C ILE A 52 -7.28 -4.15 -9.11
N ILE A 53 -8.60 -4.17 -8.86
CA ILE A 53 -9.59 -4.35 -9.94
C ILE A 53 -10.17 -3.02 -10.43
N LYS A 54 -9.85 -1.89 -9.79
CA LYS A 54 -10.21 -0.55 -10.24
C LYS A 54 -9.29 0.52 -9.64
N GLY A 55 -8.82 1.43 -10.51
CA GLY A 55 -7.85 2.48 -10.18
C GLY A 55 -6.41 1.98 -10.32
N ASN A 56 -5.52 2.79 -10.89
CA ASN A 56 -4.09 2.46 -10.91
C ASN A 56 -3.43 2.92 -9.62
N LEU A 57 -2.44 2.16 -9.12
CA LEU A 57 -1.52 2.65 -8.11
C LEU A 57 -0.73 3.81 -8.72
N ASP A 58 -1.00 5.00 -8.23
CA ASP A 58 -0.31 6.22 -8.61
C ASP A 58 0.73 6.50 -7.52
N THR A 59 1.99 6.19 -7.82
CA THR A 59 3.12 6.30 -6.89
C THR A 59 3.26 7.71 -6.33
N ASP A 60 3.06 8.74 -7.15
CA ASP A 60 3.15 10.14 -6.73
C ASP A 60 2.08 10.50 -5.69
N LYS A 61 0.89 9.91 -5.82
CA LYS A 61 -0.19 10.10 -4.84
C LYS A 61 0.06 9.33 -3.56
N ILE A 62 0.60 8.11 -3.65
CA ILE A 62 1.00 7.32 -2.49
C ILE A 62 2.08 8.06 -1.71
N ASP A 63 3.08 8.61 -2.39
CA ASP A 63 4.13 9.43 -1.78
C ASP A 63 3.57 10.66 -1.08
N LYS A 64 2.66 11.39 -1.72
CA LYS A 64 1.98 12.55 -1.09
C LYS A 64 1.19 12.13 0.15
N PHE A 65 0.48 11.01 0.09
CA PHE A 65 -0.27 10.49 1.23
C PHE A 65 0.65 10.08 2.39
N LEU A 66 1.73 9.35 2.09
CA LEU A 66 2.71 8.94 3.10
C LEU A 66 3.41 10.15 3.73
N LYS A 67 3.79 11.16 2.93
CA LYS A 67 4.35 12.43 3.44
C LYS A 67 3.36 13.22 4.30
N LEU A 68 2.07 13.19 3.98
CA LEU A 68 1.04 13.87 4.77
C LEU A 68 0.86 13.21 6.15
N ILE A 69 1.04 11.90 6.24
CA ILE A 69 0.96 11.15 7.51
C ILE A 69 2.28 11.23 8.29
N ASN A 70 3.40 11.08 7.60
CA ASN A 70 4.74 11.15 8.16
C ASN A 70 5.61 12.09 7.31
N PRO A 71 5.78 13.37 7.73
CA PRO A 71 6.60 14.34 7.00
C PRO A 71 8.07 13.93 6.84
N GLU A 72 8.57 13.05 7.70
CA GLU A 72 9.95 12.51 7.64
C GLU A 72 10.07 11.31 6.70
N TYR A 73 9.00 10.92 6.00
CA TYR A 73 9.05 9.87 5.00
C TYR A 73 9.99 10.26 3.83
N ILE A 74 11.10 9.53 3.71
CA ILE A 74 12.07 9.66 2.63
C ILE A 74 11.84 8.52 1.62
N ILE A 75 11.73 8.88 0.34
CA ILE A 75 11.72 7.90 -0.75
C ILE A 75 13.15 7.36 -0.87
N GLY A 76 13.34 6.07 -0.57
CA GLY A 76 14.63 5.42 -0.81
C GLY A 76 14.93 5.39 -2.30
N ILE A 77 16.12 5.85 -2.68
CA ILE A 77 16.69 5.79 -4.05
C ILE A 77 17.76 4.70 -4.08
#